data_AF-A0A8B7D7A2-F1
#
_entry.id   AF-A0A8B7D7A2-F1
#
_cell.length_a   1.000
_cell.length_b   1.000
_cell.length_c   1.000
_cell.angle_alpha   90.00
_cell.angle_beta   90.00
_cell.angle_gamma   90.00
#
_symmetry.space_group_name_H-M   'P 1'
#
loop_
_entity.id
_entity.type
_entity.pdbx_description
1 polymer ?
#
loop_
_entity_poly.entity_id
_entity_poly.type
_entity_poly.pdbx_seq_one_letter_code
_entity_poly.pdbx_strand_id
1 'polypeptide(L)'
;MTDSFFLPSKAYLQVEGRLLAASGASYANTDVVTLTHNRVMHLFDRMAYDLSGQNIETVNNLGQATTMLGMLKYSNEFQLAEGLNQLWYKDNAADANLTTNAEFATRQSYIIQKPNKKGTFSFIIPLKHISGFCDDYTKVLDGFKHILTLQRKNYNDAIFRSAAAAIGKKNLTKVSLWMPYITPS
;
A
#
# COMPACT_ATOMS: atom_id res chain seq x y z
N MET A 1 -25.16 25.38 1.75
CA MET A 1 -24.79 23.99 2.05
C MET A 1 -24.49 23.36 0.70
N THR A 2 -23.25 22.95 0.44
CA THR A 2 -22.94 22.20 -0.77
C THR A 2 -23.12 20.72 -0.45
N ASP A 3 -24.22 20.14 -0.94
CA ASP A 3 -24.46 18.70 -0.82
C ASP A 3 -23.26 17.96 -1.41
N SER A 4 -22.67 17.09 -0.60
CA SER A 4 -21.39 16.44 -0.91
C SER A 4 -21.65 14.96 -1.15
N PHE A 5 -21.81 14.62 -2.41
CA PHE A 5 -22.06 13.25 -2.87
C PHE A 5 -20.73 12.54 -3.11
N PHE A 6 -20.39 11.59 -2.26
CA PHE A 6 -19.16 10.82 -2.36
C PHE A 6 -19.42 9.35 -2.67
N LEU A 7 -18.50 8.72 -3.40
CA LEU A 7 -18.56 7.30 -3.72
C LEU A 7 -17.36 6.52 -3.14
N PRO A 8 -17.46 6.02 -1.89
CA PRO A 8 -16.35 5.34 -1.21
C PRO A 8 -15.82 4.09 -1.93
N SER A 9 -16.68 3.39 -2.69
CA SER A 9 -16.27 2.18 -3.41
C SER A 9 -15.23 2.40 -4.50
N LYS A 10 -15.06 3.65 -4.94
CA LYS A 10 -14.04 4.07 -5.89
C LYS A 10 -12.93 4.90 -5.25
N ALA A 11 -12.95 5.06 -3.93
CA ALA A 11 -11.92 5.78 -3.19
C ALA A 11 -10.62 4.95 -3.10
N TYR A 12 -9.50 5.65 -2.95
CA TYR A 12 -8.20 5.03 -2.77
C TYR A 12 -7.30 5.84 -1.85
N LEU A 13 -6.38 5.13 -1.20
CA LEU A 13 -5.28 5.71 -0.45
C LEU A 13 -4.05 5.82 -1.36
N GLN A 14 -3.52 7.03 -1.52
CA GLN A 14 -2.22 7.24 -2.15
C GLN A 14 -1.16 7.37 -1.07
N VAL A 15 -0.14 6.52 -1.14
CA VAL A 15 0.99 6.51 -0.21
C VAL A 15 2.29 6.70 -0.98
N GLU A 16 2.99 7.77 -0.64
CA GLU A 16 4.30 8.09 -1.21
C GLU A 16 5.36 8.07 -0.12
N GLY A 17 6.55 7.65 -0.52
CA GLY A 17 7.68 7.63 0.39
C GLY A 17 8.98 7.28 -0.30
N ARG A 18 9.99 7.06 0.54
CA ARG A 18 11.32 6.68 0.10
C ARG A 18 11.92 5.62 1.01
N LEU A 19 12.48 4.59 0.39
CA LEU A 19 13.33 3.58 1.01
C LEU A 19 14.79 4.06 0.92
N LEU A 20 15.42 4.25 2.08
CA LEU A 20 16.78 4.73 2.23
C LEU A 20 17.59 3.74 3.07
N ALA A 21 18.91 3.76 2.97
CA ALA A 21 19.75 3.13 3.97
C ALA A 21 19.59 3.86 5.32
N ALA A 22 19.95 3.20 6.43
CA ALA A 22 19.90 3.80 7.77
C ALA A 22 20.74 5.08 7.89
N SER A 23 21.81 5.20 7.10
CA SER A 23 22.64 6.41 6.97
C SER A 23 21.94 7.58 6.27
N GLY A 24 20.74 7.38 5.70
CA GLY A 24 20.04 8.35 4.85
C GLY A 24 20.49 8.34 3.39
N ALA A 25 21.52 7.56 3.05
CA ALA A 25 21.99 7.40 1.67
C ALA A 25 20.98 6.61 0.82
N SER A 26 21.06 6.80 -0.50
CA SER A 26 20.32 5.98 -1.46
C SER A 26 21.02 4.63 -1.65
N TYR A 27 20.23 3.58 -1.81
CA TYR A 27 20.75 2.27 -2.21
C TYR A 27 21.30 2.30 -3.64
N ALA A 28 22.35 1.52 -3.88
CA ALA A 28 22.90 1.21 -5.19
C ALA A 28 22.03 0.18 -5.92
N ASN A 29 22.19 0.08 -7.25
CA ASN A 29 21.40 -0.87 -8.05
C ASN A 29 21.72 -2.34 -7.69
N THR A 30 22.95 -2.59 -7.24
CA THR A 30 23.44 -3.89 -6.79
C THR A 30 22.95 -4.26 -5.39
N ASP A 31 22.39 -3.32 -4.63
CA ASP A 31 21.88 -3.62 -3.30
C ASP A 31 20.62 -4.47 -3.40
N VAL A 32 20.70 -5.66 -2.81
CA VAL A 32 19.61 -6.64 -2.79
C VAL A 32 18.65 -6.28 -1.66
N VAL A 33 17.81 -5.27 -1.91
CA VAL A 33 16.85 -4.72 -0.96
C VAL A 33 15.60 -4.20 -1.66
N THR A 34 14.44 -4.50 -1.11
CA THR A 34 13.16 -3.95 -1.57
C THR A 34 12.13 -3.97 -0.44
N LEU A 35 10.89 -3.58 -0.74
CA LEU A 35 9.75 -3.69 0.17
C LEU A 35 9.04 -5.04 -0.07
N THR A 36 8.60 -5.71 1.00
CA THR A 36 7.77 -6.93 0.89
C THR A 36 6.50 -6.66 0.08
N HIS A 37 5.92 -7.70 -0.52
CA HIS A 37 4.61 -7.55 -1.16
C HIS A 37 3.58 -7.03 -0.14
N ASN A 38 2.61 -6.25 -0.61
CA ASN A 38 1.61 -5.57 0.23
C ASN A 38 2.22 -4.66 1.34
N ARG A 39 3.48 -4.22 1.21
CA ARG A 39 4.17 -3.47 2.29
C ARG A 39 3.39 -2.28 2.81
N VAL A 40 2.71 -1.56 1.92
CA VAL A 40 2.06 -0.29 2.29
C VAL A 40 1.06 -0.50 3.42
N MET A 41 0.30 -1.59 3.38
CA MET A 41 -0.65 -1.93 4.46
C MET A 41 0.08 -2.37 5.73
N HIS A 42 1.23 -3.04 5.63
CA HIS A 42 2.09 -3.37 6.78
C HIS A 42 2.74 -2.15 7.48
N LEU A 43 2.61 -0.95 6.92
CA LEU A 43 3.02 0.28 7.61
C LEU A 43 2.03 0.72 8.69
N PHE A 44 0.80 0.21 8.63
CA PHE A 44 -0.27 0.55 9.54
C PHE A 44 -0.69 -0.68 10.33
N ASP A 45 -0.92 -0.48 11.62
CA ASP A 45 -1.40 -1.54 12.50
C ASP A 45 -2.92 -1.67 12.42
N ARG A 46 -3.61 -0.52 12.31
CA ARG A 46 -5.07 -0.45 12.30
C ARG A 46 -5.55 0.61 11.32
N MET A 47 -6.67 0.33 10.67
CA MET A 47 -7.48 1.28 9.94
C MET A 47 -8.89 1.31 10.54
N ALA A 48 -9.45 2.50 10.76
CA ALA A 48 -10.84 2.69 11.15
C ALA A 48 -11.49 3.69 10.20
N TYR A 49 -12.69 3.36 9.76
CA TYR A 49 -13.49 4.19 8.87
C TYR A 49 -14.80 4.59 9.56
N ASP A 50 -14.96 5.89 9.77
CA ASP A 50 -16.11 6.48 10.44
C ASP A 50 -16.91 7.36 9.47
N LEU A 51 -18.24 7.26 9.55
CA LEU A 51 -19.19 8.12 8.84
C LEU A 51 -20.00 8.90 9.87
N SER A 52 -19.88 10.23 9.85
CA SER A 52 -20.63 11.14 10.74
C SER A 52 -20.56 10.76 12.23
N GLY A 53 -19.40 10.25 12.68
CA GLY A 53 -19.15 9.86 14.06
C GLY A 53 -19.51 8.41 14.41
N GLN A 54 -20.09 7.66 13.46
CA GLN A 54 -20.33 6.23 13.62
C GLN A 54 -19.21 5.42 12.99
N ASN A 55 -18.62 4.49 13.75
CA ASN A 55 -17.66 3.54 13.21
C ASN A 55 -18.38 2.54 12.32
N ILE A 56 -17.99 2.49 11.05
CA ILE A 56 -18.54 1.58 10.05
C ILE A 56 -17.72 0.30 10.00
N GLU A 57 -16.40 0.45 9.93
CA GLU A 57 -15.50 -0.69 9.86
C GLU A 57 -14.17 -0.36 10.53
N THR A 58 -13.63 -1.34 11.25
CA THR A 58 -12.28 -1.28 11.79
C THR A 58 -11.55 -2.56 11.41
N VAL A 59 -10.39 -2.40 10.76
CA VAL A 59 -9.52 -3.50 10.36
C VAL A 59 -8.24 -3.43 11.18
N ASN A 60 -8.04 -4.43 12.04
CA ASN A 60 -6.83 -4.59 12.84
C ASN A 60 -5.80 -5.46 12.10
N ASN A 61 -4.53 -5.34 12.47
CA ASN A 61 -3.41 -6.01 11.82
C ASN A 61 -3.44 -5.81 10.30
N LEU A 62 -3.60 -4.55 9.87
CA LEU A 62 -3.97 -4.17 8.50
C LEU A 62 -3.16 -4.91 7.42
N GLY A 63 -1.84 -4.95 7.58
CA GLY A 63 -0.95 -5.66 6.65
C GLY A 63 -1.22 -7.17 6.55
N GLN A 64 -1.47 -7.86 7.67
CA GLN A 64 -1.77 -9.29 7.67
C GLN A 64 -3.16 -9.57 7.10
N ALA A 65 -4.17 -8.81 7.56
CA ALA A 65 -5.56 -8.96 7.13
C ALA A 65 -5.71 -8.76 5.61
N THR A 66 -5.13 -7.68 5.07
CA THR A 66 -5.17 -7.40 3.62
C THR A 66 -4.33 -8.38 2.81
N THR A 67 -3.23 -8.91 3.37
CA THR A 67 -2.49 -10.00 2.73
C THR A 67 -3.32 -11.28 2.64
N MET A 68 -3.98 -11.70 3.72
CA MET A 68 -4.85 -12.89 3.72
C MET A 68 -6.01 -12.71 2.74
N LEU A 69 -6.70 -11.56 2.79
CA LEU A 69 -7.79 -11.24 1.88
C LEU A 69 -7.33 -11.23 0.42
N GLY A 70 -6.20 -10.57 0.13
CA GLY A 70 -5.67 -10.49 -1.23
C GLY A 70 -5.23 -11.84 -1.78
N MET A 71 -4.70 -12.74 -0.94
CA MET A 71 -4.36 -14.10 -1.37
C MET A 71 -5.58 -14.92 -1.80
N LEU A 72 -6.75 -14.64 -1.23
CA LEU A 72 -8.02 -15.30 -1.59
C LEU A 72 -8.75 -14.59 -2.74
N LYS A 73 -8.64 -13.26 -2.81
CA LYS A 73 -9.39 -12.42 -3.75
C LYS A 73 -8.73 -12.31 -5.13
N TYR A 74 -7.40 -12.28 -5.19
CA TYR A 74 -6.69 -12.02 -6.44
C TYR A 74 -6.24 -13.30 -7.12
N SER A 75 -6.57 -13.42 -8.42
CA SER A 75 -5.94 -14.41 -9.28
C SER A 75 -4.45 -14.12 -9.45
N ASN A 76 -3.70 -15.11 -9.94
CA ASN A 76 -2.28 -14.93 -10.22
C ASN A 76 -2.02 -13.89 -11.33
N GLU A 77 -2.99 -13.65 -12.22
CA GLU A 77 -2.89 -12.67 -13.30
C GLU A 77 -2.92 -11.23 -12.80
N PHE A 78 -3.58 -10.97 -11.67
CA PHE A 78 -3.69 -9.64 -11.11
C PHE A 78 -2.32 -8.99 -10.85
N GLN A 79 -1.33 -9.78 -10.42
CA GLN A 79 0.03 -9.26 -10.19
C GLN A 79 0.72 -8.82 -11.49
N LEU A 80 0.39 -9.43 -12.63
CA LEU A 80 0.98 -9.14 -13.94
C LEU A 80 0.36 -7.92 -14.61
N ALA A 81 -0.89 -7.58 -14.26
CA ALA A 81 -1.62 -6.45 -14.83
C ALA A 81 -1.50 -5.18 -13.97
N GLU A 82 -2.11 -5.17 -12.79
CA GLU A 82 -2.30 -3.96 -11.98
C GLU A 82 -1.69 -4.06 -10.58
N GLY A 83 -1.32 -5.26 -10.13
CA GLY A 83 -0.90 -5.51 -8.76
C GLY A 83 0.30 -4.68 -8.32
N LEU A 84 1.24 -4.37 -9.23
CA LEU A 84 2.41 -3.57 -8.90
C LEU A 84 2.06 -2.14 -8.45
N ASN A 85 0.91 -1.57 -8.88
CA ASN A 85 0.43 -0.25 -8.45
C ASN A 85 0.13 -0.17 -6.94
N GLN A 86 -0.15 -1.31 -6.32
CA GLN A 86 -0.35 -1.46 -4.87
C GLN A 86 0.72 -2.34 -4.21
N LEU A 87 1.84 -2.57 -4.92
CA LEU A 87 2.94 -3.45 -4.50
C LEU A 87 2.49 -4.89 -4.22
N TRP A 88 1.46 -5.34 -4.93
CA TRP A 88 0.98 -6.72 -4.93
C TRP A 88 1.70 -7.52 -6.01
N TYR A 89 2.93 -7.92 -5.71
CA TYR A 89 3.77 -8.76 -6.56
C TYR A 89 4.46 -9.79 -5.66
N LYS A 90 3.98 -11.03 -5.68
CA LYS A 90 4.30 -12.06 -4.67
C LYS A 90 5.65 -12.69 -4.97
N ASP A 91 6.46 -12.92 -3.94
CA ASP A 91 7.71 -13.69 -4.05
C ASP A 91 7.45 -15.12 -4.56
N ASN A 92 8.28 -15.62 -5.47
CA ASN A 92 8.29 -17.05 -5.85
C ASN A 92 9.35 -17.88 -5.10
N ALA A 93 10.22 -17.24 -4.32
CA ALA A 93 11.24 -17.87 -3.51
C ALA A 93 11.35 -17.19 -2.14
N ALA A 94 11.90 -17.90 -1.14
CA ALA A 94 11.98 -17.40 0.24
C ALA A 94 13.17 -16.44 0.47
N ASP A 95 14.15 -16.41 -0.43
CA ASP A 95 15.36 -15.60 -0.32
C ASP A 95 15.25 -14.25 -1.04
N ALA A 96 15.88 -13.24 -0.45
CA ALA A 96 16.06 -11.94 -1.09
C ALA A 96 17.20 -12.05 -2.11
N ASN A 97 16.84 -12.21 -3.38
CA ASN A 97 17.79 -12.49 -4.45
C ASN A 97 17.28 -11.90 -5.78
N LEU A 98 18.19 -11.32 -6.57
CA LEU A 98 17.83 -10.69 -7.85
C LEU A 98 17.71 -11.68 -9.01
N THR A 99 18.17 -12.92 -8.85
CA THR A 99 18.22 -13.93 -9.91
C THR A 99 17.23 -15.07 -9.67
N THR A 100 17.17 -15.59 -8.44
CA THR A 100 16.29 -16.73 -8.11
C THR A 100 14.86 -16.29 -7.81
N ASN A 101 14.68 -15.07 -7.28
CA ASN A 101 13.40 -14.49 -6.94
C ASN A 101 13.03 -13.38 -7.93
N ALA A 102 12.41 -13.77 -9.05
CA ALA A 102 12.10 -12.85 -10.14
C ALA A 102 11.17 -11.71 -9.69
N GLU A 103 10.27 -11.97 -8.76
CA GLU A 103 9.26 -11.03 -8.27
C GLU A 103 9.81 -10.09 -7.19
N PHE A 104 10.82 -10.53 -6.45
CA PHE A 104 11.70 -9.63 -5.71
C PHE A 104 12.44 -8.69 -6.67
N ALA A 105 13.04 -9.22 -7.73
CA ALA A 105 13.80 -8.43 -8.69
C ALA A 105 12.93 -7.35 -9.36
N THR A 106 11.69 -7.66 -9.73
CA THR A 106 10.73 -6.69 -10.29
C THR A 106 10.41 -5.56 -9.31
N ARG A 107 10.12 -5.87 -8.04
CA ARG A 107 9.89 -4.84 -7.02
C ARG A 107 11.13 -4.02 -6.74
N GLN A 108 12.30 -4.65 -6.69
CA GLN A 108 13.57 -3.96 -6.49
C GLN A 108 13.87 -3.02 -7.65
N SER A 109 13.66 -3.46 -8.89
CA SER A 109 13.78 -2.63 -10.09
C SER A 109 12.86 -1.41 -10.00
N TYR A 110 11.59 -1.62 -9.65
CA TYR A 110 10.61 -0.55 -9.52
C TYR A 110 10.97 0.49 -8.45
N ILE A 111 11.57 0.10 -7.32
CA ILE A 111 11.82 0.99 -6.18
C ILE A 111 13.24 1.57 -6.22
N ILE A 112 14.25 0.75 -6.49
CA ILE A 112 15.67 1.08 -6.34
C ILE A 112 16.31 1.51 -7.66
N GLN A 113 16.02 0.83 -8.78
CA GLN A 113 16.72 1.05 -10.05
C GLN A 113 16.20 2.24 -10.87
N LYS A 114 15.55 3.21 -10.23
CA LYS A 114 15.13 4.45 -10.88
C LYS A 114 16.34 5.30 -11.31
N PRO A 115 16.28 5.99 -12.47
CA PRO A 115 17.37 6.85 -12.91
C PRO A 115 17.60 8.03 -11.96
N ASN A 116 16.53 8.58 -11.40
CA ASN A 116 16.54 9.71 -10.47
C ASN A 116 15.78 9.36 -9.19
N LYS A 117 16.23 9.90 -8.04
CA LYS A 117 15.58 9.72 -6.72
C LYS A 117 15.32 8.24 -6.38
N LYS A 118 16.38 7.43 -6.37
CA LYS A 118 16.33 6.00 -5.99
C LYS A 118 15.66 5.79 -4.64
N GLY A 119 14.94 4.69 -4.53
CA GLY A 119 14.16 4.32 -3.36
C GLY A 119 12.79 4.97 -3.26
N THR A 120 12.44 5.91 -4.15
CA THR A 120 11.13 6.56 -4.11
C THR A 120 10.03 5.62 -4.60
N PHE A 121 8.89 5.66 -3.94
CA PHE A 121 7.71 4.90 -4.33
C PHE A 121 6.45 5.76 -4.19
N SER A 122 5.46 5.44 -5.02
CA SER A 122 4.10 5.99 -4.98
C SER A 122 3.16 4.84 -5.30
N PHE A 123 2.29 4.51 -4.36
CA PHE A 123 1.34 3.41 -4.51
C PHE A 123 -0.08 3.92 -4.30
N ILE A 124 -1.01 3.30 -5.02
CA ILE A 124 -2.43 3.59 -4.95
C ILE A 124 -3.12 2.32 -4.46
N ILE A 125 -3.80 2.41 -3.32
CA ILE A 125 -4.47 1.28 -2.69
C ILE A 125 -5.97 1.59 -2.64
N PRO A 126 -6.77 1.01 -3.55
CA PRO A 126 -8.22 1.11 -3.50
C PRO A 126 -8.78 0.67 -2.14
N LEU A 127 -9.73 1.43 -1.58
CA LEU A 127 -10.30 1.11 -0.27
C LEU A 127 -11.08 -0.21 -0.29
N LYS A 128 -11.65 -0.61 -1.44
CA LYS A 128 -12.29 -1.93 -1.67
C LYS A 128 -11.35 -3.14 -1.48
N HIS A 129 -10.04 -2.91 -1.39
CA HIS A 129 -9.05 -3.95 -1.11
C HIS A 129 -8.67 -4.03 0.37
N ILE A 130 -9.18 -3.08 1.16
CA ILE A 130 -8.88 -2.95 2.59
C ILE A 130 -10.15 -3.15 3.43
N SER A 131 -11.26 -2.53 3.03
CA SER A 131 -12.53 -2.49 3.75
C SER A 131 -13.61 -3.24 2.96
N GLY A 132 -14.32 -4.15 3.64
CA GLY A 132 -15.48 -4.84 3.08
C GLY A 132 -16.63 -3.89 2.77
N PHE A 133 -16.82 -2.86 3.60
CA PHE A 133 -17.82 -1.82 3.33
C PHE A 133 -17.58 -1.13 1.97
N CYS A 134 -16.33 -0.77 1.68
CA CYS A 134 -16.00 -0.12 0.41
C CYS A 134 -16.01 -1.08 -0.79
N ASP A 135 -15.96 -2.40 -0.55
CA ASP A 135 -16.09 -3.41 -1.61
C ASP A 135 -17.55 -3.66 -1.97
N ASP A 136 -18.40 -3.83 -0.95
CA ASP A 136 -19.80 -4.22 -1.11
C ASP A 136 -20.73 -3.03 -1.35
N TYR A 137 -20.48 -1.88 -0.71
CA TYR A 137 -21.36 -0.72 -0.78
C TYR A 137 -21.02 0.20 -1.96
N THR A 138 -21.73 0.00 -3.07
CA THR A 138 -21.50 0.73 -4.34
C THR A 138 -22.37 1.98 -4.51
N LYS A 139 -23.19 2.34 -3.52
CA LYS A 139 -24.07 3.52 -3.60
C LYS A 139 -23.32 4.80 -3.19
N VAL A 140 -23.82 5.91 -3.73
CA VAL A 140 -23.38 7.25 -3.35
C VAL A 140 -23.84 7.55 -1.92
N LEU A 141 -22.96 8.17 -1.14
CA LEU A 141 -23.28 8.71 0.18
C LEU A 141 -23.38 10.22 0.09
N ASP A 142 -24.44 10.77 0.68
CA ASP A 142 -24.72 12.20 0.68
C ASP A 142 -24.75 12.73 2.13
N GLY A 143 -24.13 13.89 2.34
CA GLY A 143 -24.16 14.60 3.61
C GLY A 143 -23.36 13.96 4.76
N PHE A 144 -22.64 12.86 4.51
CA PHE A 144 -21.84 12.20 5.55
C PHE A 144 -20.43 12.77 5.65
N LYS A 145 -19.94 12.96 6.89
CA LYS A 145 -18.54 13.29 7.14
C LYS A 145 -17.71 12.01 7.14
N HIS A 146 -16.78 11.89 6.20
CA HIS A 146 -15.88 10.74 6.09
C HIS A 146 -14.62 10.97 6.93
N ILE A 147 -14.27 10.01 7.78
CA ILE A 147 -13.01 10.02 8.55
C ILE A 147 -12.34 8.66 8.37
N LEU A 148 -11.12 8.67 7.86
CA LEU A 148 -10.25 7.50 7.79
C LEU A 148 -9.08 7.68 8.76
N THR A 149 -9.06 6.87 9.82
CA THR A 149 -8.00 6.90 10.82
C THR A 149 -7.03 5.75 10.59
N LEU A 150 -5.74 6.07 10.40
CA LEU A 150 -4.67 5.10 10.21
C LEU A 150 -3.70 5.16 11.39
N GLN A 151 -3.52 4.02 12.07
CA GLN A 151 -2.56 3.90 13.17
C GLN A 151 -1.24 3.32 12.63
N ARG A 152 -0.14 4.06 12.79
CA ARG A 152 1.17 3.64 12.29
C ARG A 152 1.77 2.50 13.11
N LYS A 153 2.42 1.56 12.43
CA LYS A 153 3.18 0.44 13.00
C LYS A 153 4.69 0.71 12.94
N ASN A 154 5.40 0.39 14.03
CA ASN A 154 6.83 0.68 14.18
C ASN A 154 7.81 -0.34 13.54
N TYR A 155 7.33 -1.44 12.95
CA TYR A 155 8.20 -2.56 12.59
C TYR A 155 9.10 -2.33 11.36
N ASN A 156 10.38 -2.72 11.47
CA ASN A 156 11.35 -2.76 10.37
C ASN A 156 11.10 -3.91 9.38
N ASP A 157 10.37 -4.95 9.81
CA ASP A 157 10.27 -6.28 9.18
C ASP A 157 9.92 -6.32 7.71
N ALA A 158 9.23 -5.31 7.21
CA ALA A 158 8.70 -5.41 5.86
C ALA A 158 9.69 -4.85 4.79
N ILE A 159 10.95 -4.57 5.18
CA ILE A 159 12.08 -4.36 4.25
C ILE A 159 12.66 -5.75 3.99
N PHE A 160 12.50 -6.23 2.76
CA PHE A 160 13.04 -7.52 2.38
C PHE A 160 14.42 -7.32 1.77
N ARG A 161 15.45 -7.87 2.40
CA ARG A 161 16.85 -7.63 2.02
C ARG A 161 17.70 -8.87 2.22
N SER A 162 18.81 -8.95 1.49
CA SER A 162 19.88 -9.88 1.82
C SER A 162 20.63 -9.42 3.08
N ALA A 163 21.33 -10.33 3.74
CA ALA A 163 22.12 -10.01 4.93
C ALA A 163 23.21 -8.95 4.65
N ALA A 164 23.78 -8.96 3.45
CA ALA A 164 24.82 -8.05 3.00
C ALA A 164 24.33 -6.62 2.72
N ALA A 165 23.04 -6.43 2.41
CA ALA A 165 22.48 -5.12 2.14
C ALA A 165 22.30 -4.31 3.44
N ALA A 166 22.63 -3.02 3.42
CA ALA A 166 22.51 -2.16 4.60
C ALA A 166 21.08 -2.11 5.15
N ILE A 167 20.95 -1.99 6.48
CA ILE A 167 19.66 -1.83 7.15
C ILE A 167 18.96 -0.60 6.58
N GLY A 168 17.69 -0.74 6.23
CA GLY A 168 16.91 0.32 5.62
C GLY A 168 16.05 1.10 6.60
N LYS A 169 15.78 2.34 6.23
CA LYS A 169 14.78 3.22 6.83
C LYS A 169 13.78 3.62 5.76
N LYS A 170 12.51 3.51 6.10
CA LYS A 170 11.39 3.98 5.28
C LYS A 170 10.95 5.35 5.74
N ASN A 171 10.84 6.29 4.82
CA ASN A 171 10.30 7.62 5.07
C ASN A 171 9.00 7.81 4.29
N LEU A 172 7.89 8.10 4.97
CA LEU A 172 6.64 8.44 4.31
C LEU A 172 6.62 9.94 4.07
N THR A 173 6.40 10.34 2.83
CA THR A 173 6.34 11.76 2.44
C THR A 173 4.91 12.24 2.27
N LYS A 174 3.99 11.35 1.88
CA LYS A 174 2.58 11.68 1.69
C LYS A 174 1.69 10.47 1.94
N VAL A 175 0.58 10.71 2.64
CA VAL A 175 -0.53 9.78 2.78
C VAL A 175 -1.79 10.61 2.52
N SER A 176 -2.48 10.34 1.42
CA SER A 176 -3.67 11.09 1.02
C SER A 176 -4.82 10.17 0.65
N LEU A 177 -6.01 10.51 1.13
CA LEU A 177 -7.25 9.87 0.72
C LEU A 177 -7.82 10.63 -0.48
N TRP A 178 -8.07 9.92 -1.58
CA TRP A 178 -8.86 10.43 -2.69
C TRP A 178 -10.21 9.75 -2.70
N MET A 179 -11.27 10.53 -2.88
CA MET A 179 -12.64 10.04 -2.96
C MET A 179 -13.36 10.76 -4.10
N PRO A 180 -14.09 10.05 -4.97
CA PRO A 180 -14.81 10.66 -6.08
C PRO A 180 -16.00 11.47 -5.56
N TYR A 181 -16.07 12.71 -6.02
CA TYR A 181 -17.24 13.57 -5.89
C TYR A 181 -18.16 13.36 -7.09
N ILE A 182 -19.45 13.14 -6.85
CA ILE A 182 -20.46 12.88 -7.88
C ILE A 182 -21.37 14.09 -8.00
N THR A 183 -21.60 14.56 -9.23
CA THR A 183 -22.64 15.56 -9.48
C THR A 183 -23.88 14.81 -9.95
N PRO A 184 -24.99 14.81 -9.20
CA PRO A 184 -26.25 14.25 -9.69
C PRO A 184 -26.72 15.03 -10.93
N SER A 185 -27.20 14.30 -11.93
CA SER A 185 -27.75 14.83 -13.19
C SER A 185 -29.13 15.42 -13.03
#